data_AF-A0A2A9FIP5-F1
#
_entry.id   AF-A0A2A9FIP5-F1
#
_cell.length_a   1.000
_cell.length_b   1.000
_cell.length_c   1.000
_cell.angle_alpha   90.00
_cell.angle_beta   90.00
_cell.angle_gamma   90.00
#
_symmetry.space_group_name_H-M   'P 1'
#
loop_
_entity.id
_entity.type
_entity.pdbx_description
1 polymer ?
#
loop_
_entity_poly.entity_id
_entity_poly.type
_entity_poly.pdbx_seq_one_letter_code
_entity_poly.pdbx_strand_id
1 'polypeptide(L)'
;MAHSLDTLLASEKPDVVKRAQAKAEGILLKIHLAEVRVLLQKTQNDMAEAMGVTQPTIASMEKLGKDLKLSSVKRYVEGAGAKVSLDIELPDGTRHAIPL
;
A
#
# COMPACT_ATOMS: atom_id res chain seq x y z
N MET A 1 -14.75 25.57 11.30
CA MET A 1 -13.28 25.44 11.43
C MET A 1 -12.93 24.01 11.08
N ALA A 2 -11.84 23.76 10.34
CA ALA A 2 -11.41 22.39 10.08
C ALA A 2 -10.95 21.77 11.40
N HIS A 3 -11.57 20.66 11.82
CA HIS A 3 -11.12 19.91 12.98
C HIS A 3 -9.91 19.07 12.59
N SER A 4 -8.86 19.07 13.42
CA SER A 4 -7.71 18.20 13.21
C SER A 4 -8.11 16.74 13.39
N LEU A 5 -7.42 15.83 12.71
CA LEU A 5 -7.66 14.39 12.84
C LEU A 5 -7.58 13.93 14.29
N ASP A 6 -6.63 14.47 15.05
CA ASP A 6 -6.44 14.16 16.47
C ASP A 6 -7.65 14.60 17.31
N THR A 7 -8.21 15.78 17.00
CA THR A 7 -9.42 16.28 17.68
C THR A 7 -10.62 15.38 17.40
N LEU A 8 -10.77 14.90 16.17
CA LEU A 8 -11.86 14.00 15.77
C LEU A 8 -11.73 12.64 16.45
N LEU A 9 -10.53 12.03 16.42
CA LEU A 9 -10.26 10.74 17.05
C LEU A 9 -10.45 10.78 18.57
N ALA A 10 -10.08 11.88 19.23
CA ALA A 10 -10.26 12.06 20.67
C ALA A 10 -11.74 12.23 21.08
N SER A 11 -12.58 12.78 20.20
CA SER A 11 -14.02 12.98 20.45
C SER A 11 -14.87 11.74 20.14
N GLU A 12 -14.30 10.76 19.43
CA GLU A 12 -15.01 9.58 18.96
C GLU A 12 -14.99 8.41 19.95
N LYS A 13 -15.91 7.46 19.74
CA LYS A 13 -15.99 6.26 20.60
C LYS A 13 -14.79 5.34 20.36
N PRO A 14 -14.16 4.78 21.41
CA PRO A 14 -12.98 3.91 21.29
C PRO A 14 -13.17 2.72 20.33
N ASP A 15 -14.37 2.12 20.31
CA ASP A 15 -14.69 0.99 19.42
C ASP A 15 -14.87 1.42 17.96
N VAL A 16 -15.25 2.67 17.71
CA VAL A 16 -15.33 3.24 16.36
C VAL A 16 -13.92 3.56 15.88
N VAL A 17 -13.09 4.17 16.74
CA VAL A 17 -11.68 4.45 16.46
C VAL A 17 -10.90 3.16 16.18
N LYS A 18 -11.05 2.11 17.00
CA LYS A 18 -10.40 0.82 16.77
C LYS A 18 -10.82 0.17 15.45
N ARG A 19 -12.12 0.19 15.12
CA ARG A 19 -12.61 -0.37 13.84
C ARG A 19 -12.14 0.46 12.65
N ALA A 20 -12.10 1.78 12.79
CA ALA A 20 -11.57 2.68 11.77
C ALA A 20 -10.08 2.48 11.57
N GLN A 21 -9.30 2.31 12.65
CA GLN A 21 -7.87 1.99 12.60
C GLN A 21 -7.62 0.63 11.98
N ALA A 22 -8.30 -0.43 12.39
CA ALA A 22 -8.15 -1.75 11.77
C ALA A 22 -8.53 -1.74 10.28
N LYS A 23 -9.53 -0.93 9.89
CA LYS A 23 -9.90 -0.73 8.50
C LYS A 23 -8.86 0.11 7.75
N ALA A 24 -8.30 1.15 8.38
CA ALA A 24 -7.25 2.00 7.84
C ALA A 24 -5.94 1.21 7.67
N GLU A 25 -5.54 0.40 8.64
CA GLU A 25 -4.43 -0.54 8.55
C GLU A 25 -4.66 -1.53 7.41
N GLY A 26 -5.87 -2.08 7.28
CA GLY A 26 -6.23 -2.94 6.14
C GLY A 26 -6.30 -2.22 4.78
N ILE A 27 -6.38 -0.88 4.77
CA ILE A 27 -6.30 -0.04 3.57
C ILE A 27 -4.83 0.32 3.27
N LEU A 28 -4.04 0.70 4.28
CA LEU A 28 -2.61 0.99 4.19
C LEU A 28 -1.81 -0.26 3.79
N LEU A 29 -2.25 -1.46 4.22
CA LEU A 29 -1.73 -2.75 3.76
C LEU A 29 -1.82 -2.95 2.25
N LYS A 30 -2.70 -2.19 1.57
CA LYS A 30 -2.86 -2.25 0.13
C LYS A 30 -1.81 -1.36 -0.48
N ILE A 31 -0.57 -1.86 -0.54
CA ILE A 31 0.37 -1.39 -1.55
C ILE A 31 -0.37 -1.53 -2.88
N HIS A 32 -0.85 -0.43 -3.43
CA HIS A 32 -1.42 -0.47 -4.76
C HIS A 32 -0.21 -0.54 -5.68
N LEU A 33 0.09 -1.72 -6.23
CA LEU A 33 1.01 -1.82 -7.36
C LEU A 33 0.61 -0.82 -8.48
N ALA A 34 -0.68 -0.47 -8.54
CA ALA A 34 -1.21 0.64 -9.32
C ALA A 34 -0.64 2.02 -8.94
N GLU A 35 -0.43 2.33 -7.65
CA GLU A 35 0.22 3.58 -7.20
C GLU A 35 1.68 3.63 -7.62
N VAL A 36 2.43 2.52 -7.49
CA VAL A 36 3.81 2.42 -7.99
C VAL A 36 3.84 2.67 -9.50
N ARG A 37 2.93 2.03 -10.25
CA ARG A 37 2.80 2.24 -11.69
C ARG A 37 2.45 3.70 -12.04
N VAL A 38 1.59 4.35 -11.27
CA VAL A 38 1.22 5.77 -11.45
C VAL A 38 2.39 6.70 -11.13
N LEU A 39 3.16 6.43 -10.07
CA LEU A 39 4.38 7.17 -9.74
C LEU A 39 5.41 7.11 -10.89
N LEU A 40 5.51 5.95 -11.53
CA LEU A 40 6.36 5.73 -12.71
C LEU A 40 5.76 6.26 -14.02
N GLN A 41 4.56 6.86 -13.99
CA GLN A 41 3.81 7.36 -15.15
C GLN A 41 3.60 6.28 -16.23
N LYS A 42 3.36 5.03 -15.82
CA LYS A 42 3.17 3.89 -16.72
C LYS A 42 1.70 3.47 -16.83
N THR A 43 1.32 2.98 -18.01
CA THR A 43 0.02 2.31 -18.20
C THR A 43 0.09 0.84 -17.80
N GLN A 44 -1.06 0.18 -17.58
CA GLN A 44 -1.08 -1.26 -17.35
C GLN A 44 -0.55 -2.04 -18.57
N ASN A 45 -0.69 -1.49 -19.79
CA ASN A 45 -0.13 -2.07 -21.00
C ASN A 45 1.40 -1.97 -21.00
N ASP A 46 1.96 -0.82 -20.60
CA ASP A 46 3.42 -0.65 -20.52
C ASP A 46 4.04 -1.64 -19.54
N MET A 47 3.36 -1.87 -18.41
CA MET A 47 3.78 -2.86 -17.43
C MET A 47 3.63 -4.29 -17.94
N ALA A 48 2.56 -4.57 -18.69
CA ALA A 48 2.33 -5.88 -19.29
C ALA A 48 3.42 -6.23 -20.32
N GLU A 49 3.77 -5.27 -21.16
CA GLU A 49 4.86 -5.38 -22.13
C GLU A 49 6.21 -5.56 -21.44
N ALA A 50 6.53 -4.74 -20.44
CA ALA A 50 7.78 -4.83 -19.68
C ALA A 50 7.92 -6.16 -18.91
N MET A 51 6.81 -6.74 -18.45
CA MET A 51 6.78 -8.01 -17.70
C MET A 51 6.55 -9.24 -18.59
N GLY A 52 6.32 -9.07 -19.90
CA GLY A 52 6.01 -10.18 -20.81
C GLY A 52 4.71 -10.91 -20.49
N VAL A 53 3.74 -10.23 -19.87
CA VAL A 53 2.42 -10.79 -19.51
C VAL A 53 1.29 -9.99 -20.16
N THR A 54 0.04 -10.39 -19.94
CA THR A 54 -1.11 -9.67 -20.49
C THR A 54 -1.56 -8.54 -19.56
N GLN A 55 -2.18 -7.48 -20.10
CA GLN A 55 -2.74 -6.39 -19.30
C GLN A 55 -3.79 -6.88 -18.27
N PRO A 56 -4.69 -7.83 -18.59
CA PRO A 56 -5.54 -8.44 -17.57
C PRO A 56 -4.77 -9.12 -16.44
N THR A 57 -3.60 -9.70 -16.71
CA THR A 57 -2.70 -10.25 -15.67
C THR A 57 -2.20 -9.14 -14.75
N ILE A 58 -1.75 -8.00 -15.29
CA ILE A 58 -1.35 -6.83 -14.49
C ILE A 58 -2.52 -6.28 -13.67
N ALA A 59 -3.69 -6.10 -14.28
CA ALA A 59 -4.89 -5.63 -13.58
C ALA A 59 -5.30 -6.61 -12.46
N SER A 60 -5.17 -7.92 -12.69
CA SER A 60 -5.39 -8.95 -11.67
C SER A 60 -4.34 -8.87 -10.57
N MET A 61 -3.06 -8.68 -10.87
CA MET A 61 -2.00 -8.49 -9.87
C MET A 61 -2.21 -7.22 -9.04
N GLU A 62 -2.59 -6.11 -9.67
CA GLU A 62 -2.93 -4.85 -8.98
C GLU A 62 -4.17 -5.01 -8.09
N LYS A 63 -5.18 -5.74 -8.54
CA LYS A 63 -6.42 -6.02 -7.80
C LYS A 63 -6.24 -7.08 -6.70
N LEU A 64 -5.40 -8.07 -6.93
CA LEU A 64 -4.98 -9.12 -6.01
C LEU A 64 -3.81 -8.65 -5.13
N GLY A 65 -3.42 -7.38 -5.16
CA GLY A 65 -2.35 -6.75 -4.35
C GLY A 65 -2.45 -6.94 -2.83
N LYS A 66 -3.40 -7.73 -2.34
CA LYS A 66 -3.16 -8.68 -1.24
C LYS A 66 -2.13 -9.74 -1.69
N ASP A 67 -0.89 -9.33 -1.92
CA ASP A 67 0.18 -10.31 -2.06
C ASP A 67 0.28 -11.06 -0.73
N LEU A 68 -0.21 -12.31 -0.70
CA LEU A 68 -0.19 -13.16 0.49
C LEU A 68 1.24 -13.26 1.06
N LYS A 69 2.25 -13.09 0.21
CA LYS A 69 3.67 -13.08 0.57
C LYS A 69 4.11 -11.79 1.25
N LEU A 70 3.78 -10.60 0.73
CA LEU A 70 4.13 -9.32 1.36
C LEU A 70 3.37 -9.08 2.65
N SER A 71 2.08 -9.43 2.68
CA SER A 71 1.27 -9.38 3.90
C SER A 71 1.79 -10.33 4.99
N SER A 72 2.35 -11.48 4.62
CA SER A 72 3.01 -12.39 5.57
C SER A 72 4.31 -11.81 6.11
N VAL A 73 5.16 -11.21 5.26
CA VAL A 73 6.40 -10.55 5.69
C VAL A 73 6.09 -9.40 6.62
N LYS A 74 5.12 -8.55 6.29
CA LYS A 74 4.68 -7.47 7.17
C LYS A 74 4.19 -7.99 8.52
N ARG A 75 3.27 -8.94 8.53
CA ARG A 75 2.71 -9.49 9.77
C ARG A 75 3.78 -10.10 10.66
N TYR A 76 4.79 -10.74 10.06
CA TYR A 76 5.94 -11.27 10.77
C TYR A 76 6.81 -10.15 11.38
N VAL A 77 7.17 -9.15 10.58
CA VAL A 77 8.02 -8.02 11.01
C VAL A 77 7.32 -7.17 12.09
N GLU A 78 6.03 -6.90 11.94
CA GLU A 78 5.22 -6.20 12.94
C GLU A 78 5.03 -7.02 14.21
N GLY A 79 4.83 -8.34 14.08
CA GLY A 79 4.80 -9.26 15.21
C GLY A 79 6.11 -9.29 15.99
N ALA A 80 7.23 -8.98 15.34
CA ALA A 80 8.55 -8.81 15.95
C ALA A 80 8.81 -7.39 16.48
N GLY A 81 7.84 -6.46 16.38
CA GLY A 81 7.97 -5.07 16.85
C GLY A 81 8.72 -4.14 15.91
N ALA A 82 8.98 -4.57 14.67
CA ALA A 82 9.62 -3.78 13.64
C ALA A 82 8.60 -3.28 12.60
N LYS A 83 9.00 -2.29 11.79
CA LYS A 83 8.19 -1.77 10.68
C LYS A 83 8.85 -2.16 9.36
N VAL A 84 8.06 -2.43 8.35
CA VAL A 84 8.53 -2.78 7.01
C VAL A 84 8.09 -1.71 6.01
N SER A 85 8.95 -1.41 5.04
CA SER A 85 8.67 -0.51 3.93
C SER A 85 9.28 -1.06 2.65
N LEU A 86 8.61 -0.84 1.53
CA LEU A 86 9.11 -1.12 0.18
C LEU A 86 9.87 0.12 -0.31
N ASP A 87 11.18 0.00 -0.50
CA ASP A 87 12.00 1.03 -1.13
C ASP A 87 12.02 0.80 -2.65
N ILE A 88 11.62 1.82 -3.41
CA ILE A 88 11.53 1.78 -4.87
C ILE A 88 12.53 2.80 -5.41
N GLU A 89 13.53 2.30 -6.15
CA GLU A 89 14.47 3.14 -6.88
C GLU A 89 13.94 3.37 -8.30
N LEU A 90 13.73 4.63 -8.64
CA LEU A 90 13.28 5.07 -9.95
C LEU A 90 14.46 5.19 -10.94
N PRO A 91 14.21 5.12 -12.26
CA PRO A 91 15.26 5.27 -13.28
C PRO A 91 16.00 6.62 -13.25
N ASP A 92 15.44 7.64 -12.60
CA ASP A 92 16.05 8.96 -12.40
C ASP A 92 16.97 9.02 -11.15
N GLY A 93 17.11 7.90 -10.43
CA GLY A 93 17.89 7.79 -9.19
C GLY A 93 17.13 8.23 -7.93
N THR A 94 15.88 8.66 -8.05
CA THR A 94 15.02 9.01 -6.91
C THR A 94 14.59 7.74 -6.18
N ARG A 95 14.52 7.81 -4.85
CA ARG A 95 14.02 6.71 -4.01
C ARG A 95 12.69 7.06 -3.36
N HIS A 96 11.76 6.11 -3.38
CA HIS A 96 10.46 6.22 -2.74
C HIS A 96 10.23 5.02 -1.81
N ALA A 97 10.24 5.31 -0.51
CA ALA A 97 9.90 4.33 0.52
C ALA A 97 8.40 4.39 0.81
N ILE A 98 7.71 3.27 0.59
CA ILE A 98 6.29 3.09 0.87
C ILE A 98 6.18 2.17 2.09
N PRO A 99 5.59 2.58 3.22
CA PRO A 99 5.37 1.68 4.36
C PRO A 99 4.44 0.54 3.95
N LEU A 100 4.77 -0.70 4.33
CA LEU A 100 3.88 -1.85 4.12
C LEU A 100 2.94 -1.99 5.28
#